data_AF-A0A7F8Q8N1-F1
#
_entry.id   AF-A0A7F8Q8N1-F1
#
_cell.length_a   1.000
_cell.length_b   1.000
_cell.length_c   1.000
_cell.angle_alpha   90.00
_cell.angle_beta   90.00
_cell.angle_gamma   90.00
#
_symmetry.space_group_name_H-M   'P 1'
#
loop_
_entity.id
_entity.type
_entity.pdbx_description
1 polymer ?
#
loop_
_entity_poly.entity_id
_entity_poly.type
_entity_poly.pdbx_seq_one_letter_code
_entity_poly.pdbx_strand_id
1 'polypeptide(L)'
;MELAAWCRWGLLLALLPSGAAGTQVCTGTDMKLRLPASPETHLDMLRHLYQACQVVQGNLELTYLPANASLSFLQDIQEVQGYVLIAHSQVRQVPLQRLRIVRGTQLFEDNYALAVLDNGEPPEGGASEAGAAPGGLRELQLRSLTEILKGGVLIQRNPQLCHQDTILWKDIFHKNNQLALMLIDTNRSRACPPCSPACKDPHCWGASSGDCQSLTRTVCAGGCARCKGPKPTDCCHEQCAAGCTGPKHSDCLACLHFNHSGICELHCPALVTYNTDTFESMPNPEGRYTFGASCVTACPCECQGGEQGQLRAAAESPGSGTRRPGLETWLPHFLVM
;
A
#
# COMPACT_ATOMS: atom_id res chain seq x y z
N MET A 1 69.16 13.23 -7.20
CA MET A 1 68.95 12.95 -8.64
C MET A 1 67.81 11.98 -8.73
N GLU A 2 66.61 12.54 -8.92
CA GLU A 2 65.39 11.81 -9.19
C GLU A 2 65.44 11.24 -10.61
N LEU A 3 65.05 9.97 -10.78
CA LEU A 3 64.63 9.44 -12.08
C LEU A 3 63.39 8.57 -11.90
N ALA A 4 62.32 9.08 -12.49
CA ALA A 4 61.01 8.54 -12.78
C ALA A 4 60.89 7.00 -12.91
N ALA A 5 59.91 6.43 -12.19
CA ALA A 5 59.32 5.15 -12.52
C ALA A 5 57.91 5.38 -13.07
N TRP A 6 57.71 4.98 -14.32
CA TRP A 6 56.54 5.25 -15.12
C TRP A 6 55.32 4.42 -14.70
N CYS A 7 54.20 5.14 -14.67
CA CYS A 7 52.83 4.75 -14.90
C CYS A 7 52.65 3.50 -15.81
N ARG A 8 51.91 2.48 -15.33
CA ARG A 8 51.12 1.53 -16.15
C ARG A 8 50.33 0.56 -15.27
N TRP A 9 49.28 1.04 -14.60
CA TRP A 9 48.20 0.18 -14.14
C TRP A 9 46.93 0.67 -14.84
N GLY A 10 46.63 0.01 -15.96
CA GLY A 10 45.49 0.30 -16.80
C GLY A 10 44.19 0.01 -16.08
N LEU A 11 43.21 0.85 -16.38
CA LEU A 11 41.81 0.71 -16.01
C LEU A 11 41.30 -0.70 -16.34
N LEU A 12 40.97 -1.45 -15.30
CA LEU A 12 39.98 -2.52 -15.32
C LEU A 12 38.87 -2.11 -14.34
N LEU A 13 38.14 -1.06 -14.70
CA LEU A 13 36.79 -0.81 -14.18
C LEU A 13 35.91 -1.92 -14.76
N ALA A 14 35.89 -3.04 -14.05
CA ALA A 14 34.90 -4.09 -14.26
C ALA A 14 33.52 -3.44 -14.14
N LEU A 15 32.79 -3.46 -15.25
CA LEU A 15 31.36 -3.27 -15.32
C LEU A 15 30.69 -4.29 -14.40
N LEU A 16 30.53 -3.94 -13.13
CA LEU A 16 29.60 -4.64 -12.26
C LEU A 16 28.20 -4.38 -12.83
N PRO A 17 27.43 -5.42 -13.15
CA PRO A 17 26.03 -5.24 -13.51
C PRO A 17 25.34 -4.55 -12.34
N SER A 18 24.52 -3.55 -12.65
CA SER A 18 23.64 -2.91 -11.66
C SER A 18 22.91 -4.02 -10.90
N GLY A 19 23.27 -4.19 -9.63
CA GLY A 19 22.60 -5.13 -8.74
C GLY A 19 21.11 -4.85 -8.82
N ALA A 20 20.30 -5.91 -8.87
CA ALA A 20 18.86 -5.82 -8.80
C ALA A 20 18.50 -4.86 -7.65
N ALA A 21 18.00 -3.67 -7.99
CA ALA A 21 17.67 -2.66 -7.00
C ALA A 21 16.55 -3.24 -6.13
N GLY A 22 16.90 -3.64 -4.91
CA GLY A 22 15.93 -4.13 -3.95
C GLY A 22 14.85 -3.07 -3.73
N THR A 23 13.59 -3.51 -3.68
CA THR A 23 12.45 -2.65 -3.38
C THR A 23 12.73 -1.85 -2.10
N GLN A 24 12.65 -0.52 -2.20
CA GLN A 24 12.92 0.37 -1.07
C GLN A 24 11.70 0.42 -0.16
N VAL A 25 11.91 0.06 1.11
CA VAL A 25 10.88 0.03 2.15
C VAL A 25 11.11 1.20 3.09
N CYS A 26 10.03 1.89 3.47
CA CYS A 26 10.06 2.94 4.48
C CYS A 26 8.95 2.71 5.51
N THR A 27 9.09 3.31 6.68
CA THR A 27 8.05 3.33 7.70
C THR A 27 7.05 4.45 7.41
N GLY A 28 5.77 4.13 7.61
CA GLY A 28 4.68 5.11 7.58
C GLY A 28 4.54 5.84 8.92
N THR A 29 3.52 6.68 9.00
CA THR A 29 3.24 7.51 10.17
C THR A 29 1.95 7.12 10.88
N ASP A 30 1.73 7.68 12.08
CA ASP A 30 0.49 7.52 12.84
C ASP A 30 0.05 8.85 13.50
N MET A 31 0.15 9.94 12.75
CA MET A 31 -0.25 11.28 13.20
C MET A 31 -1.76 11.53 13.09
N LYS A 32 -2.49 10.79 12.24
CA LYS A 32 -3.92 11.02 11.97
C LYS A 32 -4.16 12.48 11.56
N LEU A 33 -5.11 13.16 12.21
CA LEU A 33 -5.41 14.58 12.01
C LEU A 33 -4.76 15.48 13.07
N ARG A 34 -3.74 14.99 13.80
CA ARG A 34 -3.02 15.85 14.76
C ARG A 34 -2.18 16.87 14.01
N LEU A 35 -2.20 18.11 14.49
CA LEU A 35 -1.36 19.17 13.92
C LEU A 35 0.13 18.81 14.07
N PRO A 36 0.97 19.10 13.07
CA PRO A 36 2.41 18.93 13.19
C PRO A 36 2.96 19.79 14.33
N ALA A 37 3.82 19.21 15.17
CA ALA A 37 4.43 19.92 16.29
C ALA A 37 5.34 21.08 15.82
N SER A 38 5.91 20.95 14.62
CA SER A 38 6.75 21.96 13.98
C SER A 38 6.38 22.05 12.50
N PRO A 39 5.43 22.94 12.12
CA PRO A 39 4.98 23.09 10.74
C PRO A 39 6.12 23.38 9.75
N GLU A 40 7.18 24.05 10.20
CA GLU A 40 8.32 24.48 9.40
C GLU A 40 9.16 23.30 8.89
N THR A 41 9.24 22.21 9.66
CA THR A 41 10.05 21.02 9.35
C THR A 41 9.21 19.82 8.90
N HIS A 42 7.88 19.93 8.94
CA HIS A 42 6.96 18.85 8.62
C HIS A 42 7.16 18.29 7.20
N LEU A 43 7.26 19.16 6.19
CA LEU A 43 7.49 18.73 4.81
C LEU A 43 8.84 18.04 4.63
N ASP A 44 9.87 18.52 5.32
CA ASP A 44 11.21 17.93 5.24
C ASP A 44 11.24 16.55 5.90
N MET A 45 10.52 16.37 7.01
CA MET A 45 10.33 15.06 7.64
C MET A 45 9.65 14.08 6.67
N LEU A 46 8.55 14.48 6.02
CA LEU A 46 7.86 13.64 5.03
C LEU A 46 8.78 13.30 3.85
N ARG A 47 9.60 14.25 3.39
CA ARG A 47 10.59 14.01 2.34
C ARG A 47 11.60 12.96 2.77
N HIS A 48 12.18 13.09 3.97
CA HIS A 48 13.16 12.12 4.46
C HIS A 48 12.56 10.72 4.63
N LEU A 49 11.30 10.61 5.06
CA LEU A 49 10.63 9.31 5.20
C LEU A 49 10.36 8.64 3.84
N TYR A 50 9.86 9.39 2.85
CA TYR A 50 9.29 8.82 1.64
C TYR A 50 10.17 8.95 0.39
N GLN A 51 11.30 9.66 0.45
CA GLN A 51 12.22 9.78 -0.68
C GLN A 51 12.68 8.40 -1.17
N ALA A 52 12.43 8.12 -2.46
CA ALA A 52 12.72 6.84 -3.11
C ALA A 52 12.02 5.62 -2.49
N CYS A 53 11.05 5.81 -1.60
CA CYS A 53 10.29 4.72 -1.01
C CYS A 53 9.29 4.13 -2.01
N GLN A 54 9.22 2.80 -2.08
CA GLN A 54 8.28 2.06 -2.92
C GLN A 54 7.20 1.37 -2.09
N VAL A 55 7.53 0.91 -0.88
CA VAL A 55 6.61 0.21 0.02
C VAL A 55 6.58 0.90 1.37
N VAL A 56 5.42 1.46 1.72
CA VAL A 56 5.19 2.09 3.02
C VAL A 56 4.68 1.05 4.01
N GLN A 57 5.47 0.72 5.02
CA GLN A 57 5.07 -0.11 6.16
C GLN A 57 4.41 0.74 7.24
N GLY A 58 3.09 0.63 7.35
CA GLY A 58 2.26 1.53 8.14
C GLY A 58 1.39 2.40 7.24
N ASN A 59 1.07 3.61 7.70
CA ASN A 59 0.11 4.49 7.02
C ASN A 59 0.83 5.59 6.25
N LEU A 60 0.31 5.93 5.08
CA LEU A 60 0.76 7.09 4.32
C LEU A 60 -0.14 8.28 4.68
N GLU A 61 0.36 9.21 5.48
CA GLU A 61 -0.40 10.37 5.93
C GLU A 61 0.22 11.66 5.41
N LEU A 62 -0.54 12.39 4.61
CA LEU A 62 -0.16 13.62 3.94
C LEU A 62 -1.10 14.71 4.44
N THR A 63 -0.72 15.35 5.54
CA THR A 63 -1.56 16.33 6.24
C THR A 63 -0.91 17.71 6.32
N TYR A 64 -1.73 18.76 6.36
CA TYR A 64 -1.29 20.14 6.61
C TYR A 64 -0.22 20.65 5.63
N LEU A 65 -0.30 20.26 4.35
CA LEU A 65 0.68 20.65 3.34
C LEU A 65 0.34 22.01 2.72
N PRO A 66 1.28 22.97 2.67
CA PRO A 66 1.03 24.27 2.07
C PRO A 66 0.92 24.18 0.54
N ALA A 67 0.30 25.18 -0.10
CA ALA A 67 0.00 25.15 -1.54
C ALA A 67 1.23 25.03 -2.45
N ASN A 68 2.40 25.49 -1.99
CA ASN A 68 3.68 25.48 -2.70
C ASN A 68 4.55 24.23 -2.39
N ALA A 69 4.07 23.28 -1.59
CA ALA A 69 4.84 22.10 -1.23
C ALA A 69 5.19 21.24 -2.46
N SER A 70 6.48 20.95 -2.63
CA SER A 70 6.95 20.01 -3.65
C SER A 70 6.90 18.59 -3.11
N LEU A 71 6.05 17.75 -3.69
CA LEU A 71 5.78 16.38 -3.28
C LEU A 71 6.34 15.31 -4.24
N SER A 72 7.29 15.68 -5.11
CA SER A 72 7.86 14.76 -6.11
C SER A 72 8.50 13.50 -5.52
N PHE A 73 8.92 13.56 -4.25
CA PHE A 73 9.49 12.43 -3.52
C PHE A 73 8.51 11.25 -3.32
N LEU A 74 7.20 11.47 -3.49
CA LEU A 74 6.17 10.43 -3.37
C LEU A 74 5.99 9.57 -4.64
N GLN A 75 6.58 9.98 -5.77
CA GLN A 75 6.30 9.41 -7.09
C GLN A 75 6.60 7.92 -7.23
N ASP A 76 7.46 7.37 -6.36
CA ASP A 76 7.93 5.99 -6.42
C ASP A 76 7.09 5.02 -5.57
N ILE A 77 6.20 5.54 -4.72
CA ILE A 77 5.34 4.74 -3.84
C ILE A 77 4.41 3.87 -4.68
N GLN A 78 4.44 2.57 -4.42
CA GLN A 78 3.68 1.54 -5.12
C GLN A 78 2.74 0.77 -4.18
N GLU A 79 3.12 0.59 -2.92
CA GLU A 79 2.30 -0.13 -1.94
C GLU A 79 2.22 0.63 -0.62
N VAL A 80 1.04 0.64 -0.02
CA VAL A 80 0.81 1.11 1.34
C VAL A 80 0.19 -0.03 2.16
N GLN A 81 0.83 -0.39 3.27
CA GLN A 81 0.40 -1.51 4.10
C GLN A 81 -0.85 -1.17 4.92
N GLY A 82 -0.89 0.01 5.53
CA GLY A 82 -2.01 0.50 6.32
C GLY A 82 -3.04 1.21 5.44
N TYR A 83 -3.38 2.44 5.81
CA TYR A 83 -4.27 3.32 5.04
C TYR A 83 -3.52 4.50 4.43
N VAL A 84 -4.19 5.20 3.53
CA VAL A 84 -3.76 6.48 2.94
C VAL A 84 -4.68 7.59 3.44
N LEU A 85 -4.09 8.62 4.04
CA LEU A 85 -4.80 9.83 4.50
C LEU A 85 -4.22 11.05 3.80
N ILE A 86 -5.07 11.81 3.10
CA ILE A 86 -4.72 13.10 2.50
C ILE A 86 -5.68 14.13 3.10
N ALA A 87 -5.20 14.96 4.03
CA ALA A 87 -6.09 15.85 4.77
C ALA A 87 -5.55 17.24 5.03
N HIS A 88 -6.46 18.22 5.20
CA HIS A 88 -6.11 19.59 5.60
C HIS A 88 -5.00 20.23 4.76
N SER A 89 -4.91 19.89 3.47
CA SER A 89 -3.80 20.30 2.61
C SER A 89 -4.25 21.24 1.50
N GLN A 90 -3.41 22.23 1.21
CA GLN A 90 -3.64 23.27 0.20
C GLN A 90 -2.95 22.96 -1.13
N VAL A 91 -2.17 21.87 -1.19
CA VAL A 91 -1.55 21.37 -2.41
C VAL A 91 -2.61 21.02 -3.46
N ARG A 92 -2.31 21.30 -4.72
CA ARG A 92 -3.24 21.06 -5.83
C ARG A 92 -3.19 19.63 -6.34
N GLN A 93 -2.06 18.95 -6.16
CA GLN A 93 -1.79 17.61 -6.66
C GLN A 93 -0.91 16.87 -5.67
N VAL A 94 -1.15 15.56 -5.54
CA VAL A 94 -0.34 14.64 -4.76
C VAL A 94 0.11 13.52 -5.71
N PRO A 95 1.40 13.44 -6.06
CA PRO A 95 1.85 12.56 -7.14
C PRO A 95 2.00 11.10 -6.68
N LEU A 96 0.88 10.41 -6.52
CA LEU A 96 0.78 8.99 -6.17
C LEU A 96 0.38 8.13 -7.37
N GLN A 97 0.80 8.52 -8.58
CA GLN A 97 0.38 7.85 -9.82
C GLN A 97 0.84 6.39 -9.92
N ARG A 98 1.87 5.99 -9.16
CA ARG A 98 2.39 4.61 -9.11
C ARG A 98 1.79 3.74 -8.00
N LEU A 99 1.00 4.31 -7.08
CA LEU A 99 0.38 3.55 -6.00
C LEU A 99 -0.58 2.52 -6.60
N ARG A 100 -0.32 1.23 -6.38
CA ARG A 100 -1.06 0.11 -6.96
C ARG A 100 -2.06 -0.51 -5.98
N ILE A 101 -1.63 -0.62 -4.73
CA ILE A 101 -2.34 -1.37 -3.68
C ILE A 101 -2.29 -0.64 -2.34
N VAL A 102 -3.44 -0.62 -1.68
CA VAL A 102 -3.56 -0.29 -0.25
C VAL A 102 -4.07 -1.54 0.47
N ARG A 103 -3.25 -2.09 1.37
CA ARG A 103 -3.56 -3.38 2.01
C ARG A 103 -4.59 -3.23 3.13
N GLY A 104 -4.66 -2.07 3.80
CA GLY A 104 -5.64 -1.81 4.85
C GLY A 104 -5.47 -2.69 6.08
N THR A 105 -4.22 -3.03 6.45
CA THR A 105 -3.95 -3.74 7.72
C THR A 105 -4.33 -2.87 8.92
N GLN A 106 -4.22 -1.56 8.76
CA GLN A 106 -4.73 -0.50 9.63
C GLN A 106 -5.70 0.35 8.81
N LEU A 107 -6.71 0.91 9.47
CA LEU A 107 -7.75 1.71 8.82
C LEU A 107 -7.89 3.06 9.52
N PHE A 108 -8.15 4.11 8.75
CA PHE A 108 -8.54 5.41 9.30
C PHE A 108 -9.97 5.31 9.84
N GLU A 109 -10.18 5.78 11.07
CA GLU A 109 -11.45 5.61 11.81
C GLU A 109 -11.97 4.16 11.79
N ASP A 110 -11.05 3.19 11.83
CA ASP A 110 -11.30 1.75 11.82
C ASP A 110 -12.08 1.21 10.60
N ASN A 111 -12.37 2.06 9.60
CA ASN A 111 -13.24 1.72 8.47
C ASN A 111 -12.61 2.00 7.11
N TYR A 112 -11.74 3.00 6.97
CA TYR A 112 -11.33 3.52 5.67
C TYR A 112 -9.86 3.22 5.35
N ALA A 113 -9.61 2.65 4.18
CA ALA A 113 -8.27 2.45 3.64
C ALA A 113 -7.78 3.69 2.88
N LEU A 114 -8.70 4.50 2.37
CA LEU A 114 -8.41 5.78 1.74
C LEU A 114 -9.32 6.85 2.35
N ALA A 115 -8.72 7.89 2.92
CA ALA A 115 -9.40 9.05 3.46
C ALA A 115 -8.85 10.33 2.84
N VAL A 116 -9.72 11.15 2.25
CA VAL A 116 -9.38 12.42 1.59
C VAL A 116 -10.29 13.52 2.14
N LEU A 117 -9.76 14.35 3.04
CA LEU A 117 -10.56 15.20 3.92
C LEU A 117 -10.11 16.66 3.90
N ASP A 118 -11.02 17.61 3.79
CA ASP A 118 -10.73 19.02 4.07
C ASP A 118 -9.55 19.61 3.27
N ASN A 119 -9.36 19.19 2.01
CA ASN A 119 -8.28 19.71 1.16
C ASN A 119 -8.77 20.91 0.33
N GLY A 120 -8.50 22.12 0.81
CA GLY A 120 -8.87 23.38 0.19
C GLY A 120 -9.12 24.47 1.24
N GLU A 121 -9.14 25.73 0.80
CA GLU A 121 -9.51 26.82 1.71
C GLU A 121 -10.95 26.67 2.20
N PRO A 122 -11.21 26.96 3.49
CA PRO A 122 -12.55 27.19 3.97
C PRO A 122 -13.21 28.30 3.13
N PRO A 123 -14.51 28.22 2.87
CA PRO A 123 -15.24 29.25 2.13
C PRO A 123 -15.23 30.64 2.81
N GLU A 124 -14.81 30.74 4.08
CA GLU A 124 -14.78 31.97 4.86
C GLU A 124 -13.39 32.24 5.45
N GLY A 125 -12.64 33.21 4.89
CA GLY A 125 -11.70 34.01 5.70
C GLY A 125 -10.20 34.02 5.37
N GLY A 126 -9.73 33.34 4.33
CA GLY A 126 -8.37 33.54 3.80
C GLY A 126 -8.43 34.31 2.50
N ALA A 127 -8.06 35.59 2.49
CA ALA A 127 -7.88 36.31 1.24
C ALA A 127 -6.72 35.66 0.46
N SER A 128 -7.03 34.74 -0.46
CA SER A 128 -6.11 34.43 -1.56
C SER A 128 -5.79 35.77 -2.22
N GLU A 129 -4.51 36.10 -2.36
CA GLU A 129 -4.09 37.33 -3.07
C GLU A 129 -4.89 37.46 -4.37
N ALA A 130 -5.47 38.63 -4.62
CA ALA A 130 -6.35 38.85 -5.76
C ALA A 130 -5.64 38.40 -7.07
N GLY A 131 -6.06 37.26 -7.62
CA GLY A 131 -5.47 36.65 -8.83
C GLY A 131 -4.76 35.30 -8.61
N ALA A 132 -4.54 34.85 -7.38
CA ALA A 132 -4.00 33.52 -7.11
C ALA A 132 -5.08 32.45 -7.26
N ALA A 133 -4.84 31.41 -8.06
CA ALA A 133 -5.80 30.32 -8.19
C ALA A 133 -5.99 29.59 -6.83
N PRO A 134 -7.22 29.19 -6.48
CA PRO A 134 -7.52 28.62 -5.16
C PRO A 134 -6.66 27.38 -4.88
N GLY A 135 -6.23 27.28 -3.62
CA GLY A 135 -5.57 26.10 -3.08
C GLY A 135 -6.54 24.92 -2.94
N GLY A 136 -5.99 23.73 -2.73
CA GLY A 136 -6.76 22.51 -2.53
C GLY A 136 -6.64 21.51 -3.68
N LEU A 137 -6.81 20.24 -3.32
CA LEU A 137 -6.58 19.09 -4.19
C LEU A 137 -7.55 19.11 -5.38
N ARG A 138 -7.01 19.01 -6.60
CA ARG A 138 -7.80 19.12 -7.84
C ARG A 138 -8.26 17.80 -8.42
N GLU A 139 -7.42 16.79 -8.32
CA GLU A 139 -7.58 15.46 -8.89
C GLU A 139 -6.79 14.48 -8.01
N LEU A 140 -7.27 13.25 -7.83
CA LEU A 140 -6.56 12.23 -7.05
C LEU A 140 -5.36 11.63 -7.82
N GLN A 141 -5.50 11.48 -9.15
CA GLN A 141 -4.48 10.91 -10.04
C GLN A 141 -3.92 9.54 -9.61
N LEU A 142 -4.73 8.71 -8.94
CA LEU A 142 -4.37 7.37 -8.50
C LEU A 142 -4.50 6.33 -9.63
N ARG A 143 -3.95 6.63 -10.81
CA ARG A 143 -4.17 5.85 -12.04
C ARG A 143 -3.72 4.39 -11.99
N SER A 144 -2.78 4.05 -11.10
CA SER A 144 -2.35 2.66 -10.89
C SER A 144 -3.11 1.94 -9.79
N LEU A 145 -3.92 2.66 -8.99
CA LEU A 145 -4.61 2.09 -7.83
C LEU A 145 -5.74 1.19 -8.32
N THR A 146 -5.50 -0.10 -8.19
CA THR A 146 -6.40 -1.15 -8.68
C THR A 146 -6.74 -2.14 -7.58
N GLU A 147 -6.17 -1.99 -6.37
CA GLU A 147 -6.45 -2.89 -5.24
C GLU A 147 -6.58 -2.14 -3.90
N ILE A 148 -7.71 -2.36 -3.23
CA ILE A 148 -7.87 -2.13 -1.79
C ILE A 148 -8.30 -3.45 -1.16
N LEU A 149 -7.40 -4.09 -0.40
CA LEU A 149 -7.65 -5.42 0.16
C LEU A 149 -8.68 -5.40 1.29
N LYS A 150 -8.61 -4.40 2.17
CA LYS A 150 -9.52 -4.22 3.31
C LYS A 150 -9.78 -2.74 3.51
N GLY A 151 -11.02 -2.39 3.86
CA GLY A 151 -11.43 -1.03 4.19
C GLY A 151 -12.09 -0.28 3.05
N GLY A 152 -12.73 0.83 3.40
CA GLY A 152 -13.55 1.65 2.53
C GLY A 152 -12.84 2.90 2.02
N VAL A 153 -13.62 3.80 1.43
CA VAL A 153 -13.18 5.09 0.90
C VAL A 153 -14.03 6.21 1.52
N LEU A 154 -13.35 7.19 2.11
CA LEU A 154 -13.94 8.39 2.67
C LEU A 154 -13.37 9.60 1.93
N ILE A 155 -14.24 10.39 1.30
CA ILE A 155 -13.86 11.63 0.61
C ILE A 155 -14.85 12.70 1.06
N GLN A 156 -14.40 13.73 1.78
CA GLN A 156 -15.27 14.79 2.30
C GLN A 156 -14.61 16.17 2.22
N ARG A 157 -15.40 17.20 1.89
CA ARG A 157 -15.00 18.61 1.99
C ARG A 157 -13.73 18.93 1.18
N ASN A 158 -13.73 18.53 -0.10
CA ASN A 158 -12.63 18.84 -1.04
C ASN A 158 -13.17 19.74 -2.18
N PRO A 159 -13.31 21.06 -1.95
CA PRO A 159 -14.05 21.95 -2.85
C PRO A 159 -13.48 22.07 -4.26
N GLN A 160 -12.19 21.77 -4.46
CA GLN A 160 -11.53 21.82 -5.77
C GLN A 160 -11.42 20.44 -6.45
N LEU A 161 -11.80 19.35 -5.78
CA LEU A 161 -11.54 17.99 -6.24
C LEU A 161 -12.51 17.57 -7.34
N CYS A 162 -12.01 17.02 -8.43
CA CYS A 162 -12.78 16.47 -9.54
C CYS A 162 -12.58 14.96 -9.67
N HIS A 163 -13.53 14.33 -10.38
CA HIS A 163 -13.50 12.94 -10.83
C HIS A 163 -13.66 11.84 -9.77
N GLN A 164 -13.73 12.15 -8.47
CA GLN A 164 -13.90 11.14 -7.41
C GLN A 164 -15.19 10.30 -7.53
N ASP A 165 -16.21 10.86 -8.19
CA ASP A 165 -17.52 10.27 -8.50
C ASP A 165 -17.53 9.50 -9.82
N THR A 166 -16.54 9.71 -10.68
CA THR A 166 -16.41 8.96 -11.94
C THR A 166 -15.73 7.62 -11.75
N ILE A 167 -15.07 7.36 -10.62
CA ILE A 167 -14.33 6.11 -10.38
C ILE A 167 -15.27 4.97 -10.00
N LEU A 168 -15.10 3.81 -10.65
CA LEU A 168 -15.76 2.57 -10.27
C LEU A 168 -15.02 1.92 -9.10
N TRP A 169 -15.27 2.40 -7.88
CA TRP A 169 -14.62 1.92 -6.65
C TRP A 169 -14.84 0.43 -6.37
N LYS A 170 -15.99 -0.12 -6.78
CA LYS A 170 -16.29 -1.57 -6.68
C LYS A 170 -15.30 -2.45 -7.46
N ASP A 171 -14.62 -1.90 -8.47
CA ASP A 171 -13.55 -2.61 -9.19
C ASP A 171 -12.23 -2.62 -8.40
N ILE A 172 -11.96 -1.55 -7.65
CA ILE A 172 -10.74 -1.39 -6.85
C ILE A 172 -10.80 -2.26 -5.58
N PHE A 173 -11.96 -2.35 -4.92
CA PHE A 173 -12.11 -3.21 -3.76
C PHE A 173 -11.90 -4.69 -4.10
N HIS A 174 -11.05 -5.35 -3.31
CA HIS A 174 -10.81 -6.78 -3.42
C HIS A 174 -12.12 -7.57 -3.26
N LYS A 175 -12.22 -8.73 -3.93
CA LYS A 175 -13.40 -9.61 -3.87
C LYS A 175 -13.81 -9.96 -2.43
N ASN A 176 -12.82 -10.10 -1.55
CA ASN A 176 -13.02 -10.50 -0.14
C ASN A 176 -12.99 -9.30 0.83
N ASN A 177 -13.05 -8.05 0.33
CA ASN A 177 -13.08 -6.88 1.20
C ASN A 177 -14.44 -6.76 1.89
N GLN A 178 -14.49 -7.07 3.19
CA GLN A 178 -15.71 -7.05 3.99
C GLN A 178 -16.11 -5.64 4.46
N LEU A 179 -15.20 -4.67 4.40
CA LEU A 179 -15.40 -3.29 4.89
C LEU A 179 -15.39 -2.28 3.73
N ALA A 180 -16.00 -2.63 2.60
CA ALA A 180 -16.07 -1.80 1.40
C ALA A 180 -17.10 -0.64 1.51
N LEU A 181 -17.03 0.13 2.61
CA LEU A 181 -17.86 1.32 2.84
C LEU A 181 -17.42 2.48 1.93
N MET A 182 -18.38 3.27 1.45
CA MET A 182 -18.09 4.45 0.62
C MET A 182 -18.89 5.64 1.11
N LEU A 183 -18.18 6.70 1.50
CA LEU A 183 -18.76 8.01 1.81
C LEU A 183 -18.00 9.05 0.99
N ILE A 184 -18.57 9.43 -0.16
CA ILE A 184 -17.92 10.30 -1.14
C ILE A 184 -18.78 11.55 -1.35
N ASP A 185 -18.28 12.67 -0.85
CA ASP A 185 -18.79 14.00 -1.11
C ASP A 185 -18.39 14.48 -2.52
N THR A 186 -19.35 15.03 -3.24
CA THR A 186 -19.21 15.54 -4.61
C THR A 186 -19.46 17.03 -4.71
N ASN A 187 -19.65 17.73 -3.57
CA ASN A 187 -19.79 19.18 -3.53
C ASN A 187 -18.48 19.85 -3.92
N ARG A 188 -18.57 20.74 -4.92
CA ARG A 188 -17.42 21.37 -5.56
C ARG A 188 -17.69 22.84 -5.82
N SER A 189 -16.66 23.65 -5.71
CA SER A 189 -16.67 25.08 -6.02
C SER A 189 -16.09 25.38 -7.41
N ARG A 190 -15.87 24.35 -8.24
CA ARG A 190 -15.39 24.49 -9.63
C ARG A 190 -16.09 23.53 -10.57
N ALA A 191 -16.17 23.92 -11.85
CA ALA A 191 -16.59 23.02 -12.92
C ALA A 191 -15.46 22.03 -13.26
N CYS A 192 -15.81 20.76 -13.44
CA CYS A 192 -14.87 19.70 -13.81
C CYS A 192 -14.91 19.46 -15.32
N PRO A 193 -13.76 19.37 -16.01
CA PRO A 193 -13.73 18.88 -17.38
C PRO A 193 -14.24 17.43 -17.45
N PRO A 194 -14.77 16.99 -18.60
CA PRO A 194 -15.09 15.57 -18.79
C PRO A 194 -13.81 14.72 -18.82
N CYS A 195 -13.95 13.41 -18.61
CA CYS A 195 -12.86 12.47 -18.88
C CYS A 195 -12.40 12.58 -20.35
N SER A 196 -11.14 12.22 -20.58
CA SER A 196 -10.59 12.17 -21.94
C SER A 196 -11.45 11.26 -22.84
N PRO A 197 -11.75 11.65 -24.09
CA PRO A 197 -12.43 10.79 -25.06
C PRO A 197 -11.68 9.49 -25.38
N ALA A 198 -10.40 9.40 -25.00
CA ALA A 198 -9.59 8.18 -25.14
C ALA A 198 -9.96 7.09 -24.12
N CYS A 199 -10.64 7.45 -23.03
CA CYS A 199 -11.11 6.47 -22.04
C CYS A 199 -12.27 5.67 -22.64
N LYS A 200 -12.17 4.34 -22.57
CA LYS A 200 -13.21 3.43 -23.09
C LYS A 200 -14.56 3.64 -22.40
N ASP A 201 -14.49 3.87 -21.09
CA ASP A 201 -15.60 4.15 -20.20
C ASP A 201 -15.40 5.53 -19.56
N PRO A 202 -16.46 6.19 -19.07
CA PRO A 202 -16.37 7.52 -18.44
C PRO A 202 -15.78 7.46 -17.02
N HIS A 203 -14.80 6.58 -16.79
CA HIS A 203 -14.12 6.39 -15.51
C HIS A 203 -12.67 6.92 -15.62
N CYS A 204 -12.35 7.99 -14.89
CA CYS A 204 -11.02 8.59 -14.92
C CYS A 204 -10.61 9.21 -13.59
N TRP A 205 -9.32 9.30 -13.34
CA TRP A 205 -8.73 9.96 -12.17
C TRP A 205 -8.42 11.44 -12.40
N GLY A 206 -8.56 11.91 -13.64
CA GLY A 206 -8.19 13.24 -14.11
C GLY A 206 -8.57 13.45 -15.58
N ALA A 207 -8.38 14.66 -16.10
CA ALA A 207 -8.75 15.01 -17.47
C ALA A 207 -7.81 14.42 -18.56
N SER A 208 -6.62 13.96 -18.18
CA SER A 208 -5.62 13.44 -19.12
C SER A 208 -6.04 12.09 -19.72
N SER A 209 -5.58 11.80 -20.94
CA SER A 209 -5.74 10.48 -21.54
C SER A 209 -4.99 9.37 -20.79
N GLY A 210 -3.99 9.74 -19.99
CA GLY A 210 -3.24 8.81 -19.13
C GLY A 210 -3.92 8.50 -17.79
N ASP A 211 -5.05 9.15 -17.49
CA ASP A 211 -5.72 9.03 -16.19
C ASP A 211 -7.01 8.18 -16.26
N CYS A 212 -7.26 7.49 -17.37
CA CYS A 212 -8.37 6.54 -17.46
C CYS A 212 -8.23 5.42 -16.42
N GLN A 213 -9.34 5.05 -15.78
CA GLN A 213 -9.33 3.94 -14.83
C GLN A 213 -9.14 2.60 -15.57
N SER A 214 -8.13 1.83 -15.18
CA SER A 214 -7.98 0.45 -15.65
C SER A 214 -8.82 -0.48 -14.78
N LEU A 215 -9.74 -1.22 -15.40
CA LEU A 215 -10.59 -2.19 -14.71
C LEU A 215 -9.91 -3.55 -14.66
N THR A 216 -9.77 -4.14 -13.47
CA THR A 216 -9.08 -5.43 -13.28
C THR A 216 -9.90 -6.46 -12.51
N ARG A 217 -11.18 -6.19 -12.18
CA ARG A 217 -12.05 -7.14 -11.45
C ARG A 217 -13.42 -7.34 -12.09
N THR A 218 -14.12 -6.25 -12.36
CA THR A 218 -15.52 -6.24 -12.81
C THR A 218 -15.68 -6.71 -14.27
N VAL A 219 -14.63 -6.58 -15.07
CA VAL A 219 -14.58 -7.00 -16.48
C VAL A 219 -14.11 -8.45 -16.66
N CYS A 220 -13.75 -9.14 -15.57
CA CYS A 220 -13.13 -10.45 -15.65
C CYS A 220 -14.14 -11.57 -15.98
N ALA A 221 -13.72 -12.51 -16.82
CA ALA A 221 -14.47 -13.74 -17.07
C ALA A 221 -14.24 -14.80 -15.98
N GLY A 222 -15.18 -15.73 -15.81
CA GLY A 222 -14.97 -16.96 -15.04
C GLY A 222 -14.82 -16.76 -13.51
N GLY A 223 -15.09 -15.57 -12.97
CA GLY A 223 -15.12 -15.33 -11.53
C GLY A 223 -13.75 -15.26 -10.83
N CYS A 224 -12.65 -15.13 -11.60
CA CYS A 224 -11.31 -14.90 -11.06
C CYS A 224 -11.25 -13.54 -10.32
N ALA A 225 -10.35 -13.44 -9.34
CA ALA A 225 -10.27 -12.27 -8.47
C ALA A 225 -9.74 -11.02 -9.20
N ARG A 226 -8.76 -11.22 -10.10
CA ARG A 226 -8.16 -10.19 -10.93
C ARG A 226 -7.91 -10.69 -12.35
N CYS A 227 -7.89 -9.79 -13.32
CA CYS A 227 -7.58 -10.07 -14.72
C CYS A 227 -6.92 -8.88 -15.41
N LYS A 228 -6.25 -9.17 -16.54
CA LYS A 228 -5.70 -8.16 -17.48
C LYS A 228 -6.63 -7.84 -18.65
N GLY A 229 -7.81 -8.47 -18.71
CA GLY A 229 -8.73 -8.40 -19.83
C GLY A 229 -9.95 -9.31 -19.65
N PRO A 230 -10.90 -9.29 -20.61
CA PRO A 230 -12.19 -9.94 -20.45
C PRO A 230 -12.20 -11.43 -20.79
N LYS A 231 -11.12 -12.00 -21.33
CA LYS A 231 -11.10 -13.43 -21.71
C LYS A 231 -10.74 -14.30 -20.50
N PRO A 232 -11.18 -15.57 -20.44
CA PRO A 232 -10.74 -16.50 -19.40
C PRO A 232 -9.21 -16.66 -19.31
N THR A 233 -8.52 -16.55 -20.45
CA THR A 233 -7.05 -16.57 -20.54
C THR A 233 -6.37 -15.33 -19.97
N ASP A 234 -7.14 -14.27 -19.68
CA ASP A 234 -6.65 -13.04 -19.08
C ASP A 234 -6.75 -13.03 -17.55
N CYS A 235 -7.25 -14.12 -16.94
CA CYS A 235 -7.25 -14.24 -15.49
C CYS A 235 -5.84 -14.29 -14.93
N CYS A 236 -5.63 -13.55 -13.85
CA CYS A 236 -4.39 -13.55 -13.10
C CYS A 236 -4.30 -14.78 -12.19
N HIS A 237 -3.09 -15.09 -11.74
CA HIS A 237 -2.90 -16.10 -10.70
C HIS A 237 -3.63 -15.70 -9.41
N GLU A 238 -4.11 -16.66 -8.64
CA GLU A 238 -4.86 -16.42 -7.39
C GLU A 238 -4.05 -15.71 -6.29
N GLN A 239 -2.72 -15.77 -6.38
CA GLN A 239 -1.79 -15.07 -5.48
C GLN A 239 -1.49 -13.63 -5.94
N CYS A 240 -2.00 -13.21 -7.10
CA CYS A 240 -1.87 -11.84 -7.57
C CYS A 240 -2.90 -10.91 -6.90
N ALA A 241 -2.47 -9.69 -6.65
CA ALA A 241 -3.29 -8.54 -6.31
C ALA A 241 -3.05 -7.41 -7.33
N ALA A 242 -3.98 -6.46 -7.42
CA ALA A 242 -4.02 -5.31 -8.35
C ALA A 242 -4.22 -5.69 -9.83
N GLY A 243 -3.55 -6.73 -10.30
CA GLY A 243 -3.62 -7.24 -11.66
C GLY A 243 -2.39 -8.05 -12.00
N CYS A 244 -2.18 -8.29 -13.29
CA CYS A 244 -1.05 -9.07 -13.78
C CYS A 244 -0.69 -8.68 -15.22
N THR A 245 0.53 -9.01 -15.62
CA THR A 245 0.99 -8.94 -17.02
C THR A 245 0.82 -10.28 -17.74
N GLY A 246 0.70 -11.37 -17.00
CA GLY A 246 0.55 -12.75 -17.48
C GLY A 246 -0.14 -13.66 -16.45
N PRO A 247 -0.37 -14.93 -16.77
CA PRO A 247 -1.15 -15.84 -15.94
C PRO A 247 -0.37 -16.43 -14.76
N LYS A 248 0.96 -16.27 -14.70
CA LYS A 248 1.78 -16.89 -13.65
C LYS A 248 1.81 -16.03 -12.39
N HIS A 249 2.07 -16.67 -11.26
CA HIS A 249 2.35 -16.00 -9.99
C HIS A 249 3.64 -15.16 -9.95
N SER A 250 4.48 -15.23 -10.98
CA SER A 250 5.61 -14.31 -11.21
C SER A 250 5.22 -13.03 -11.97
N ASP A 251 4.03 -13.01 -12.57
CA ASP A 251 3.59 -11.95 -13.49
C ASP A 251 2.64 -10.96 -12.80
N CYS A 252 2.52 -11.03 -11.47
CA CYS A 252 1.62 -10.19 -10.69
C CYS A 252 2.12 -8.74 -10.62
N LEU A 253 1.19 -7.78 -10.58
CA LEU A 253 1.52 -6.36 -10.35
C LEU A 253 1.83 -6.06 -8.88
N ALA A 254 1.21 -6.82 -7.97
CA ALA A 254 1.47 -6.88 -6.54
C ALA A 254 1.12 -8.30 -6.03
N CYS A 255 1.75 -8.74 -4.94
CA CYS A 255 1.40 -10.01 -4.31
C CYS A 255 0.26 -9.84 -3.30
N LEU A 256 -0.73 -10.74 -3.34
CA LEU A 256 -1.83 -10.75 -2.38
C LEU A 256 -1.31 -10.98 -0.95
N HIS A 257 -0.44 -11.97 -0.77
CA HIS A 257 0.15 -12.33 0.51
C HIS A 257 1.64 -11.96 0.57
N PHE A 258 2.53 -12.82 0.08
CA PHE A 258 3.97 -12.61 0.18
C PHE A 258 4.67 -12.67 -1.18
N ASN A 259 5.62 -11.75 -1.37
CA ASN A 259 6.59 -11.79 -2.45
C ASN A 259 7.83 -12.57 -2.01
N HIS A 260 8.05 -13.74 -2.60
CA HIS A 260 9.24 -14.54 -2.45
C HIS A 260 10.12 -14.36 -3.70
N SER A 261 11.03 -13.38 -3.64
CA SER A 261 12.04 -13.15 -4.69
C SER A 261 11.47 -13.01 -6.11
N GLY A 262 10.32 -12.33 -6.25
CA GLY A 262 9.63 -12.11 -7.52
C GLY A 262 8.46 -13.06 -7.80
N ILE A 263 8.21 -14.02 -6.90
CA ILE A 263 7.15 -15.01 -7.01
C ILE A 263 6.13 -14.77 -5.89
N CYS A 264 4.85 -14.63 -6.23
CA CYS A 264 3.80 -14.46 -5.22
C CYS A 264 3.36 -15.81 -4.64
N GLU A 265 3.44 -15.93 -3.31
CA GLU A 265 3.11 -17.14 -2.57
C GLU A 265 2.21 -16.83 -1.37
N LEU A 266 1.44 -17.82 -0.94
CA LEU A 266 0.51 -17.70 0.19
C LEU A 266 1.25 -17.59 1.53
N HIS A 267 2.36 -18.33 1.68
CA HIS A 267 3.18 -18.39 2.87
C HIS A 267 4.66 -18.38 2.47
N CYS A 268 5.50 -17.72 3.28
CA CYS A 268 6.94 -17.85 3.13
C CYS A 268 7.40 -19.27 3.52
N PRO A 269 8.47 -19.81 2.91
CA PRO A 269 9.01 -21.09 3.30
C PRO A 269 9.37 -21.13 4.79
N ALA A 270 8.87 -22.14 5.50
CA ALA A 270 9.10 -22.30 6.92
C ALA A 270 10.60 -22.44 7.24
N LEU A 271 11.04 -21.88 8.37
CA LEU A 271 12.44 -21.96 8.83
C LEU A 271 12.88 -23.37 9.22
N VAL A 272 11.92 -24.27 9.43
CA VAL A 272 12.12 -25.63 9.88
C VAL A 272 11.34 -26.58 8.97
N THR A 273 11.95 -27.71 8.64
CA THR A 273 11.33 -28.85 7.96
C THR A 273 11.42 -30.07 8.88
N TYR A 274 10.63 -31.11 8.62
CA TYR A 274 10.66 -32.33 9.41
C TYR A 274 11.36 -33.44 8.64
N ASN A 275 12.22 -34.20 9.33
CA ASN A 275 12.74 -35.45 8.80
C ASN A 275 11.58 -36.45 8.66
N THR A 276 11.39 -37.04 7.49
CA THR A 276 10.25 -37.94 7.24
C THR A 276 10.34 -39.26 7.99
N ASP A 277 11.55 -39.64 8.45
CA ASP A 277 11.79 -40.91 9.15
C ASP A 277 11.75 -40.73 10.67
N THR A 278 12.37 -39.66 11.19
CA THR A 278 12.47 -39.41 12.64
C THR A 278 11.42 -38.41 13.16
N PHE A 279 10.74 -37.68 12.28
CA PHE A 279 9.86 -36.55 12.61
C PHE A 279 10.53 -35.45 13.43
N GLU A 280 11.87 -35.40 13.46
CA GLU A 280 12.63 -34.35 14.13
C GLU A 280 12.70 -33.08 13.28
N SER A 281 12.72 -31.94 13.96
CA SER A 281 12.86 -30.62 13.33
C SER A 281 14.26 -30.40 12.80
N MET A 282 14.39 -30.06 11.52
CA MET A 282 15.63 -29.71 10.85
C MET A 282 15.56 -28.29 10.28
N PRO A 283 16.63 -27.49 10.37
CA PRO A 283 16.66 -26.16 9.77
C PRO A 283 16.49 -26.25 8.26
N ASN A 284 15.63 -25.40 7.71
CA ASN A 284 15.38 -25.31 6.27
C ASN A 284 16.32 -24.28 5.62
N PRO A 285 17.23 -24.68 4.71
CA PRO A 285 18.07 -23.73 3.96
C PRO A 285 17.27 -22.72 3.13
N GLU A 286 16.08 -23.10 2.67
CA GLU A 286 15.17 -22.21 1.93
C GLU A 286 14.24 -21.42 2.85
N GLY A 287 14.37 -21.57 4.17
CA GLY A 287 13.58 -20.84 5.14
C GLY A 287 13.70 -19.33 4.96
N ARG A 288 12.57 -18.63 5.09
CA ARG A 288 12.50 -17.16 5.03
C ARG A 288 11.62 -16.63 6.17
N TYR A 289 11.97 -15.45 6.66
CA TYR A 289 11.14 -14.68 7.58
C TYR A 289 10.10 -13.87 6.81
N THR A 290 8.94 -13.66 7.41
CA THR A 290 7.92 -12.74 6.89
C THR A 290 8.25 -11.31 7.31
N PHE A 291 8.39 -10.39 6.37
CA PHE A 291 8.56 -8.96 6.63
C PHE A 291 7.58 -8.16 5.76
N GLY A 292 6.53 -7.62 6.38
CA GLY A 292 5.42 -7.02 5.66
C GLY A 292 4.75 -8.03 4.72
N ALA A 293 4.78 -7.74 3.41
CA ALA A 293 4.26 -8.61 2.35
C ALA A 293 5.38 -9.27 1.53
N SER A 294 6.55 -9.52 2.14
CA SER A 294 7.72 -10.11 1.48
C SER A 294 8.37 -11.19 2.35
N CYS A 295 9.05 -12.12 1.70
CA CYS A 295 9.88 -13.15 2.34
C CYS A 295 11.36 -12.72 2.31
N VAL A 296 12.00 -12.63 3.47
CA VAL A 296 13.39 -12.17 3.62
C VAL A 296 14.26 -13.23 4.29
N THR A 297 15.54 -13.30 3.91
CA THR A 297 16.50 -14.25 4.52
C THR A 297 16.90 -13.85 5.94
N ALA A 298 16.90 -12.55 6.24
CA ALA A 298 17.15 -11.99 7.56
C ALA A 298 16.27 -10.78 7.80
N CYS A 299 15.85 -10.56 9.05
CA CYS A 299 15.10 -9.37 9.43
C CYS A 299 15.99 -8.12 9.37
N PRO A 300 15.51 -6.99 8.83
CA PRO A 300 16.24 -5.72 8.87
C PRO A 300 16.60 -5.30 10.30
N CYS A 301 17.77 -4.68 10.48
CA CYS A 301 18.37 -4.39 11.80
C CYS A 301 17.49 -3.56 12.74
N GLU A 302 16.57 -2.74 12.21
CA GLU A 302 15.63 -1.93 13.01
C GLU A 302 14.53 -2.75 13.71
N CYS A 303 14.35 -4.02 13.33
CA CYS A 303 13.37 -4.90 13.98
C CYS A 303 13.84 -5.50 15.32
N GLN A 304 15.09 -5.26 15.74
CA GLN A 304 15.65 -5.82 16.99
C GLN A 304 15.45 -4.93 18.23
N GLY A 305 14.51 -3.98 18.20
CA GLY A 305 14.18 -3.09 19.32
C GLY A 305 12.98 -3.57 20.14
N GLY A 306 13.20 -4.56 21.02
CA GLY A 306 12.22 -4.98 22.02
C GLY A 306 12.79 -6.08 22.92
N GLU A 307 13.29 -5.71 24.10
CA GLU A 307 13.72 -6.65 25.12
C GLU A 307 12.56 -7.60 25.49
N GLN A 308 12.85 -8.90 25.44
CA GLN A 308 12.02 -10.03 25.87
C GLN A 308 10.65 -10.18 25.17
N GLY A 309 10.64 -10.84 24.01
CA GLY A 309 9.40 -11.38 23.47
C GLY A 309 9.62 -12.19 22.20
N GLN A 310 9.36 -13.49 22.25
CA GLN A 310 9.24 -14.36 21.08
C GLN A 310 8.46 -13.68 19.94
N LEU A 311 9.15 -13.36 18.85
CA LEU A 311 8.51 -13.25 17.54
C LEU A 311 7.96 -14.64 17.20
N ARG A 312 6.68 -14.86 17.54
CA ARG A 312 5.97 -16.08 17.14
C ARG A 312 5.93 -16.10 15.61
N ALA A 313 6.61 -17.07 15.02
CA ALA A 313 6.18 -17.61 13.74
C ALA A 313 4.68 -17.91 13.86
N ALA A 314 3.88 -17.42 12.91
CA ALA A 314 2.49 -17.84 12.80
C ALA A 314 2.49 -19.33 12.40
N ALA A 315 2.59 -20.21 13.39
CA ALA A 315 2.37 -21.64 13.20
C ALA A 315 0.87 -21.88 13.10
N GLU A 316 0.47 -22.53 12.03
CA GLU A 316 -0.89 -23.03 11.79
C GLU A 316 -1.39 -23.85 13.00
N SER A 317 -2.67 -23.66 13.33
CA SER A 317 -3.36 -24.49 14.33
C SER A 317 -3.70 -25.85 13.75
N PRO A 318 -3.39 -26.99 14.39
CA PRO A 318 -4.04 -28.25 14.07
C PRO A 318 -5.29 -28.41 14.93
N GLY A 319 -6.45 -28.33 14.29
CA GLY A 319 -7.68 -28.88 14.84
C GLY A 319 -7.65 -30.40 14.76
N SER A 320 -7.78 -31.07 15.90
CA SER A 320 -8.52 -32.34 16.02
C SER A 320 -8.76 -32.67 17.49
N GLY A 321 -9.98 -32.40 17.96
CA GLY A 321 -10.46 -32.83 19.26
C GLY A 321 -11.00 -34.26 19.17
N THR A 322 -10.26 -35.23 19.71
CA THR A 322 -10.81 -36.55 20.06
C THR A 322 -11.44 -36.50 21.46
N ARG A 323 -12.74 -36.79 21.52
CA ARG A 323 -13.50 -37.07 22.76
C ARG A 323 -13.10 -38.42 23.35
N ARG A 324 -13.01 -38.54 24.69
CA ARG A 324 -13.91 -39.34 25.58
C ARG A 324 -13.39 -39.41 27.05
N PRO A 325 -14.22 -39.85 28.03
CA PRO A 325 -14.51 -39.05 29.25
C PRO A 325 -14.22 -39.74 30.60
N GLY A 326 -14.56 -39.03 31.69
CA GLY A 326 -14.68 -39.51 33.07
C GLY A 326 -13.50 -39.04 33.92
N LEU A 327 -13.59 -38.66 35.18
CA LEU A 327 -14.59 -38.66 36.25
C LEU A 327 -13.90 -37.77 37.31
N GLU A 328 -14.49 -36.75 37.94
CA GLU A 328 -14.99 -36.84 39.31
C GLU A 328 -15.39 -35.42 39.78
N THR A 329 -16.67 -35.30 40.11
CA THR A 329 -17.26 -34.59 41.26
C THR A 329 -16.31 -33.81 42.18
N TRP A 330 -16.66 -32.57 42.53
CA TRP A 330 -16.94 -32.09 43.91
C TRP A 330 -17.39 -30.61 43.86
N LEU A 331 -18.69 -30.37 43.95
CA LEU A 331 -19.30 -29.19 44.58
C LEU A 331 -20.07 -29.74 45.78
N PRO A 332 -20.08 -29.07 46.95
CA PRO A 332 -21.04 -27.98 47.21
C PRO A 332 -20.45 -26.89 48.15
N HIS A 333 -21.02 -25.75 48.55
CA HIS A 333 -22.26 -24.99 48.39
C HIS A 333 -22.02 -23.62 49.09
N PHE A 334 -22.70 -22.53 48.66
CA PHE A 334 -23.03 -21.29 49.42
C PHE A 334 -21.84 -20.36 49.86
N LEU A 335 -21.93 -19.02 49.90
CA LEU A 335 -23.04 -18.11 50.19
C LEU A 335 -22.75 -16.68 49.65
N VAL A 336 -23.84 -16.01 49.25
CA VAL A 336 -24.14 -14.59 49.03
C VAL A 336 -23.25 -13.53 49.74
N MET A 337 -22.59 -12.65 48.97
CA MET A 337 -22.81 -11.18 48.85
C MET A 337 -21.87 -10.62 47.77
#